data_AF-A0A956CN68-F1
#
_entry.id   AF-A0A956CN68-F1
#
_cell.length_a   1.000
_cell.length_b   1.000
_cell.length_c   1.000
_cell.angle_alpha   90.00
_cell.angle_beta   90.00
_cell.angle_gamma   90.00
#
_symmetry.space_group_name_H-M   'P 1'
#
loop_
_entity.id
_entity.type
_entity.pdbx_description
1 polymer ?
#
loop_
_entity_poly.entity_id
_entity_poly.type
_entity_poly.pdbx_seq_one_letter_code
_entity_poly.pdbx_strand_id
1 'polypeptide(L)'
;RERAEAGAVLGARKRDAAEARRTWMARAVEYWTQTFASLSNWGSPIADVAGGNEAFNKAFGRSPKPRCSREECVKFYAGSFGIPIPGGTRLERKLELYLRLKLVDGNLERAEFLLPNNGFSRWYERENRSPVLDADPEQRALAINWALDRIVPALKAALPNAEREDVIPEPIQSPKVRAPNEPERIEDPESGVAEDANAGESGEGTPPPVSAPAASPAPPASPATAANAPTGGSAPPAKAPTELDKLLERASGEPAVTEAAPVAVTEPAAPPPEPESLSIPAALYALKLGALRVVVFAAPEGDKGRAYDGLYFEHVRPPAPEPATGKRPAPAAAAQAPAPKKAPPPAPPKL
;
A
#
# COMPACT_ATOMS: atom_id res chain seq x y z
N ARG A 1 9.45 17.45 48.39
CA ARG A 1 8.24 17.83 47.63
C ARG A 1 8.56 17.95 46.13
N GLU A 2 9.50 18.81 45.73
CA GLU A 2 9.94 18.96 44.32
C GLU A 2 10.43 17.66 43.65
N ARG A 3 11.20 16.80 44.35
CA ARG A 3 11.62 15.48 43.82
C ARG A 3 10.46 14.50 43.61
N ALA A 4 9.41 14.58 44.43
CA ALA A 4 8.22 13.74 44.29
C ALA A 4 7.33 14.22 43.14
N GLU A 5 7.19 15.53 42.98
CA GLU A 5 6.48 16.16 41.86
C GLU A 5 7.18 15.89 40.52
N ALA A 6 8.52 15.98 40.48
CA ALA A 6 9.30 15.62 39.28
C ALA A 6 9.16 14.13 38.91
N GLY A 7 9.16 13.23 39.91
CA GLY A 7 8.92 11.80 39.70
C GLY A 7 7.52 11.50 39.16
N ALA A 8 6.50 12.18 39.66
CA ALA A 8 5.12 12.04 39.19
C ALA A 8 4.95 12.51 37.73
N VAL A 9 5.57 13.63 37.35
CA VAL A 9 5.54 14.14 35.96
C VAL A 9 6.24 13.18 35.01
N LEU A 10 7.40 12.63 35.38
CA LEU A 10 8.10 11.64 34.57
C LEU A 10 7.29 10.33 34.44
N GLY A 11 6.64 9.89 35.52
CA GLY A 11 5.74 8.73 35.50
C GLY A 11 4.54 8.93 34.58
N ALA A 12 3.90 10.11 34.62
CA ALA A 12 2.82 10.46 33.71
C ALA A 12 3.27 10.43 32.25
N ARG A 13 4.37 11.11 31.91
CA ARG A 13 4.93 11.12 30.55
C ARG A 13 5.25 9.72 30.02
N LYS A 14 5.75 8.82 30.87
CA LYS A 14 6.02 7.42 30.48
C LYS A 14 4.74 6.66 30.16
N ARG A 15 3.66 6.86 30.94
CA ARG A 15 2.35 6.26 30.69
C ARG A 15 1.74 6.79 29.40
N ASP A 16 1.75 8.10 29.20
CA ASP A 16 1.20 8.74 27.99
C ASP A 16 1.95 8.27 26.73
N ALA A 17 3.28 8.17 26.79
CA ALA A 17 4.07 7.64 25.69
C ALA A 17 3.80 6.15 25.42
N ALA A 18 3.57 5.35 26.46
CA ALA A 18 3.22 3.94 26.31
C ALA A 18 1.81 3.77 25.69
N GLU A 19 0.85 4.60 26.10
CA GLU A 19 -0.48 4.62 25.53
C GLU A 19 -0.46 5.08 24.07
N ALA A 20 0.25 6.16 23.74
CA ALA A 20 0.40 6.64 22.38
C ALA A 20 1.03 5.59 21.45
N ARG A 21 2.00 4.82 21.95
CA ARG A 21 2.56 3.65 21.24
C ARG A 21 1.59 2.49 21.13
N ARG A 22 0.67 2.32 22.07
CA ARG A 22 -0.35 1.27 22.01
C ARG A 22 -1.38 1.60 20.93
N THR A 23 -1.86 2.84 20.91
CA THR A 23 -2.96 3.32 20.04
C THR A 23 -2.46 3.96 18.74
N TRP A 24 -1.23 3.69 18.31
CA TRP A 24 -0.66 4.35 17.12
C TRP A 24 -1.46 4.03 15.85
N MET A 25 -1.97 2.79 15.74
CA MET A 25 -2.78 2.35 14.59
C MET A 25 -4.10 3.10 14.52
N ALA A 26 -4.83 3.22 15.64
CA ALA A 26 -6.07 3.99 15.69
C ALA A 26 -5.86 5.44 15.21
N ARG A 27 -4.78 6.08 15.71
CA ARG A 27 -4.42 7.45 15.31
C ARG A 27 -4.00 7.54 13.84
N ALA A 28 -3.29 6.53 13.32
CA ALA A 28 -2.90 6.46 11.92
C ALA A 28 -4.13 6.34 11.01
N VAL A 29 -5.04 5.41 11.33
CA VAL A 29 -6.29 5.21 10.60
C VAL A 29 -7.11 6.51 10.59
N GLU A 30 -7.36 7.10 11.76
CA GLU A 30 -8.11 8.36 11.85
C GLU A 30 -7.49 9.48 11.00
N TYR A 31 -6.18 9.71 11.16
CA TYR A 31 -5.47 10.77 10.46
C TYR A 31 -5.50 10.60 8.94
N TRP A 32 -5.20 9.41 8.45
CA TRP A 32 -5.15 9.15 7.01
C TRP A 32 -6.56 9.05 6.42
N THR A 33 -7.55 8.58 7.17
CA THR A 33 -8.97 8.62 6.78
C THR A 33 -9.42 10.05 6.53
N GLN A 34 -9.13 10.96 7.47
CA GLN A 34 -9.43 12.38 7.30
C GLN A 34 -8.66 12.97 6.10
N THR A 35 -7.37 12.63 5.99
CA THR A 35 -6.52 13.12 4.90
C THR A 35 -7.06 12.71 3.53
N PHE A 36 -7.40 11.44 3.31
CA PHE A 36 -7.90 10.96 2.02
C PHE A 36 -9.33 11.40 1.73
N ALA A 37 -10.20 11.44 2.75
CA ALA A 37 -11.55 11.99 2.59
C ALA A 37 -11.53 13.47 2.16
N SER A 38 -10.50 14.22 2.59
CA SER A 38 -10.33 15.64 2.23
C SER A 38 -9.70 15.88 0.86
N LEU A 39 -9.22 14.84 0.17
CA LEU A 39 -8.56 15.02 -1.12
C LEU A 39 -9.53 15.53 -2.18
N SER A 40 -9.13 16.60 -2.85
CA SER A 40 -9.75 17.04 -4.10
C SER A 40 -9.04 16.41 -5.31
N ASN A 41 -9.70 16.46 -6.47
CA ASN A 41 -9.15 16.05 -7.76
C ASN A 41 -8.83 14.54 -7.86
N TRP A 42 -9.62 13.70 -7.20
CA TRP A 42 -9.62 12.26 -7.47
C TRP A 42 -9.73 11.97 -8.97
N GLY A 43 -9.02 10.95 -9.46
CA GLY A 43 -8.93 10.63 -10.89
C GLY A 43 -8.01 11.55 -11.71
N SER A 44 -7.33 12.52 -11.10
CA SER A 44 -6.34 13.37 -11.77
C SER A 44 -4.91 12.86 -11.55
N PRO A 45 -3.92 13.34 -12.34
CA PRO A 45 -2.51 12.97 -12.14
C PRO A 45 -2.05 13.21 -10.71
N ILE A 46 -1.24 12.28 -10.16
CA ILE A 46 -0.81 12.36 -8.75
C ILE A 46 -0.07 13.68 -8.42
N ALA A 47 0.61 14.28 -9.40
CA ALA A 47 1.26 15.58 -9.24
C ALA A 47 0.24 16.71 -8.99
N ASP A 48 -0.90 16.69 -9.68
CA ASP A 48 -1.97 17.68 -9.53
C ASP A 48 -2.72 17.49 -8.21
N VAL A 49 -2.94 16.23 -7.81
CA VAL A 49 -3.49 15.91 -6.48
C VAL A 49 -2.54 16.42 -5.39
N ALA A 50 -1.24 16.17 -5.50
CA ALA A 50 -0.26 16.66 -4.52
C ALA A 50 -0.16 18.19 -4.51
N GLY A 51 -0.24 18.84 -5.68
CA GLY A 51 -0.23 20.30 -5.79
C GLY A 51 -1.47 20.97 -5.21
N GLY A 52 -2.64 20.36 -5.37
CA GLY A 52 -3.92 20.87 -4.85
C GLY A 52 -4.15 20.59 -3.35
N ASN A 53 -3.41 19.64 -2.76
CA ASN A 53 -3.63 19.17 -1.39
C ASN A 53 -2.34 19.25 -0.55
N GLU A 54 -1.98 20.45 -0.07
CA GLU A 54 -0.71 20.69 0.66
C GLU A 54 -0.56 19.78 1.89
N ALA A 55 -1.63 19.60 2.67
CA ALA A 55 -1.60 18.76 3.87
C ALA A 55 -1.26 17.30 3.54
N PHE A 56 -1.89 16.75 2.50
CA PHE A 56 -1.60 15.41 2.00
C PHE A 56 -0.17 15.32 1.46
N ASN A 57 0.24 16.23 0.57
CA ASN A 57 1.57 16.19 -0.05
C ASN A 57 2.68 16.23 1.02
N LYS A 58 2.51 17.09 2.02
CA LYS A 58 3.42 17.18 3.15
C LYS A 58 3.43 15.89 3.99
N ALA A 59 2.26 15.37 4.35
CA ALA A 59 2.14 14.15 5.15
C ALA A 59 2.71 12.92 4.41
N PHE A 60 2.37 12.78 3.13
CA PHE A 60 2.79 11.69 2.29
C PHE A 60 4.26 11.84 1.85
N GLY A 61 4.80 13.05 1.80
CA GLY A 61 6.22 13.30 1.55
C GLY A 61 7.13 13.12 2.78
N ARG A 62 6.59 13.04 4.00
CA ARG A 62 7.36 12.86 5.24
C ARG A 62 7.82 11.42 5.47
N SER A 63 8.78 11.23 6.38
CA SER A 63 9.20 9.91 6.84
C SER A 63 8.03 9.12 7.46
N PRO A 64 7.89 7.81 7.18
CA PRO A 64 8.64 7.05 6.18
C PRO A 64 8.32 7.53 4.76
N LYS A 65 9.38 7.71 3.95
CA LYS A 65 9.24 8.12 2.55
C LYS A 65 8.47 7.05 1.78
N PRO A 66 7.53 7.44 0.91
CA PRO A 66 6.85 6.50 0.06
C PRO A 66 7.83 5.93 -0.96
N ARG A 67 7.62 4.68 -1.33
CA ARG A 67 8.30 4.04 -2.45
C ARG A 67 7.31 3.98 -3.61
N CYS A 68 7.72 4.43 -4.79
CA CYS A 68 6.81 4.56 -5.93
C CYS A 68 7.31 3.74 -7.12
N SER A 69 6.35 3.15 -7.84
CA SER A 69 6.47 2.64 -9.19
C SER A 69 5.62 3.51 -10.14
N ARG A 70 5.43 3.08 -11.39
CA ARG A 70 4.50 3.74 -12.32
C ARG A 70 3.03 3.60 -11.91
N GLU A 71 2.70 2.52 -11.21
CA GLU A 71 1.32 2.13 -10.92
C GLU A 71 0.92 2.31 -9.46
N GLU A 72 1.89 2.50 -8.56
CA GLU A 72 1.56 2.69 -7.15
C GLU A 72 2.65 3.45 -6.38
N CYS A 73 2.24 4.15 -5.33
CA CYS A 73 3.12 4.69 -4.30
C CYS A 73 2.72 4.12 -2.94
N VAL A 74 3.66 3.55 -2.19
CA VAL A 74 3.37 2.83 -0.94
C VAL A 74 4.19 3.40 0.21
N LYS A 75 3.52 3.71 1.33
CA LYS A 75 4.16 3.92 2.63
C LYS A 75 4.01 2.71 3.52
N PHE A 76 5.10 2.35 4.20
CA PHE A 76 5.16 1.20 5.08
C PHE A 76 5.30 1.67 6.53
N TYR A 77 4.36 1.25 7.37
CA TYR A 77 4.44 1.33 8.82
C TYR A 77 4.47 -0.08 9.39
N ALA A 78 5.33 -0.31 10.37
CA ALA A 78 5.43 -1.52 11.15
C ALA A 78 5.77 -1.20 12.62
N GLY A 79 5.13 -1.91 13.54
CA GLY A 79 5.43 -1.85 14.96
C GLY A 79 5.40 -3.23 15.60
N SER A 80 6.52 -3.65 16.18
CA SER A 80 6.56 -4.84 17.03
C SER A 80 5.92 -4.56 18.39
N PHE A 81 5.33 -5.58 18.99
CA PHE A 81 4.77 -5.56 20.33
C PHE A 81 4.76 -6.96 20.92
N GLY A 82 4.66 -7.05 22.24
CA GLY A 82 4.56 -8.34 22.90
C GLY A 82 3.33 -8.46 23.77
N ILE A 83 2.68 -9.62 23.74
CA ILE A 83 1.51 -9.96 24.54
C ILE A 83 1.99 -10.79 25.74
N PRO A 84 1.71 -10.37 26.98
CA PRO A 84 2.08 -11.16 28.15
C PRO A 84 1.25 -12.45 28.19
N ILE A 85 1.90 -13.60 28.38
CA ILE A 85 1.24 -14.88 28.62
C ILE A 85 1.33 -15.22 30.12
N PRO A 86 0.21 -15.52 30.80
CA PRO A 86 0.25 -15.97 32.20
C PRO A 86 1.15 -17.21 32.36
N GLY A 87 2.11 -17.14 33.29
CA GLY A 87 2.98 -18.27 33.61
C GLY A 87 4.11 -18.55 32.61
N GLY A 88 4.37 -17.68 31.64
CA GLY A 88 5.37 -17.94 30.60
C GLY A 88 6.06 -16.70 30.02
N THR A 89 6.72 -16.90 28.89
CA THR A 89 7.38 -15.85 28.08
C THR A 89 6.37 -15.07 27.25
N ARG A 90 6.75 -13.86 26.84
CA ARG A 90 5.92 -12.94 26.05
C ARG A 90 5.76 -13.46 24.61
N LEU A 91 4.56 -13.36 24.06
CA LEU A 91 4.31 -13.62 22.64
C LEU A 91 4.68 -12.39 21.82
N GLU A 92 5.75 -12.47 21.03
CA GLU A 92 6.15 -11.39 20.13
C GLU A 92 5.25 -11.36 18.89
N ARG A 93 4.81 -10.15 18.53
CA ARG A 93 3.93 -9.89 17.39
C ARG A 93 4.40 -8.67 16.62
N LYS A 94 3.99 -8.59 15.35
CA LYS A 94 4.23 -7.47 14.45
C LYS A 94 2.89 -6.97 13.94
N LEU A 95 2.69 -5.66 13.97
CA LEU A 95 1.56 -4.99 13.33
C LEU A 95 2.09 -4.14 12.18
N GLU A 96 1.50 -4.28 11.00
CA GLU A 96 1.89 -3.56 9.79
C GLU A 96 0.71 -2.80 9.20
N LEU A 97 0.99 -1.66 8.57
CA LEU A 97 0.06 -0.88 7.78
C LEU A 97 0.78 -0.40 6.52
N TYR A 98 0.22 -0.74 5.37
CA TYR A 98 0.66 -0.22 4.07
C TYR A 98 -0.36 0.79 3.58
N LEU A 99 0.07 2.03 3.35
CA LEU A 99 -0.74 3.02 2.67
C LEU A 99 -0.35 3.05 1.21
N ARG A 100 -1.20 2.48 0.36
CA ARG A 100 -0.96 2.39 -1.07
C ARG A 100 -1.83 3.38 -1.82
N LEU A 101 -1.23 4.19 -2.67
CA LEU A 101 -1.92 4.93 -3.72
C LEU A 101 -1.80 4.12 -5.01
N LYS A 102 -2.92 3.67 -5.58
CA LYS A 102 -2.96 3.06 -6.91
C LYS A 102 -3.17 4.12 -7.97
N LEU A 103 -2.37 4.01 -9.01
CA LEU A 103 -2.31 4.90 -10.15
C LEU A 103 -2.71 4.14 -11.41
N VAL A 104 -3.63 4.68 -12.20
CA VAL A 104 -3.94 4.19 -13.54
C VAL A 104 -3.62 5.31 -14.52
N ASP A 105 -2.72 5.04 -15.47
CA ASP A 105 -2.20 6.05 -16.40
C ASP A 105 -1.64 7.31 -15.69
N GLY A 106 -1.11 7.13 -14.47
CA GLY A 106 -0.58 8.22 -13.62
C GLY A 106 -1.64 8.96 -12.79
N ASN A 107 -2.92 8.64 -12.96
CA ASN A 107 -4.03 9.25 -12.22
C ASN A 107 -4.31 8.51 -10.92
N LEU A 108 -4.59 9.25 -9.83
CA LEU A 108 -4.94 8.66 -8.55
C LEU A 108 -6.37 8.10 -8.57
N GLU A 109 -6.49 6.78 -8.73
CA GLU A 109 -7.78 6.10 -8.74
C GLU A 109 -8.17 5.56 -7.36
N ARG A 110 -7.20 5.10 -6.56
CA ARG A 110 -7.51 4.48 -5.26
C ARG A 110 -6.43 4.76 -4.21
N ALA A 111 -6.83 5.02 -2.97
CA ALA A 111 -5.96 5.03 -1.80
C ALA A 111 -6.39 3.94 -0.82
N GLU A 112 -5.48 3.03 -0.49
CA GLU A 112 -5.75 1.82 0.27
C GLU A 112 -4.95 1.80 1.58
N PHE A 113 -5.60 1.32 2.63
CA PHE A 113 -5.02 0.94 3.91
C PHE A 113 -5.03 -0.56 3.94
N LEU A 114 -3.85 -1.16 3.87
CA LEU A 114 -3.70 -2.60 3.84
C LEU A 114 -2.99 -3.01 5.12
N LEU A 115 -3.67 -3.78 5.95
CA LEU A 115 -3.09 -4.42 7.12
C LEU A 115 -2.91 -5.91 6.80
N PRO A 116 -1.69 -6.34 6.45
CA PRO A 116 -1.43 -7.75 6.14
C PRO A 116 -1.55 -8.64 7.38
N ASN A 117 -1.60 -9.95 7.13
CA ASN A 117 -1.59 -11.03 8.10
C ASN A 117 -2.74 -10.93 9.10
N ASN A 118 -3.98 -10.78 8.59
CA ASN A 118 -5.18 -10.60 9.40
C ASN A 118 -5.04 -9.37 10.31
N GLY A 119 -4.70 -8.24 9.71
CA GLY A 119 -4.25 -7.06 10.44
C GLY A 119 -5.23 -6.49 11.46
N PHE A 120 -6.54 -6.70 11.33
CA PHE A 120 -7.50 -6.35 12.38
C PHE A 120 -7.30 -7.19 13.65
N SER A 121 -6.95 -8.46 13.52
CA SER A 121 -6.55 -9.31 14.65
C SER A 121 -5.29 -8.76 15.31
N ARG A 122 -4.24 -8.46 14.53
CA ARG A 122 -2.98 -7.90 15.06
C ARG A 122 -3.18 -6.53 15.73
N TRP A 123 -4.10 -5.72 15.22
CA TRP A 123 -4.46 -4.44 15.83
C TRP A 123 -5.21 -4.66 17.16
N TYR A 124 -6.20 -5.55 17.18
CA TYR A 124 -6.92 -5.94 18.39
C TYR A 124 -5.95 -6.44 19.47
N GLU A 125 -5.04 -7.35 19.12
CA GLU A 125 -4.06 -7.91 20.04
C GLU A 125 -3.19 -6.82 20.68
N ARG A 126 -2.75 -5.84 19.89
CA ARG A 126 -1.88 -4.77 20.38
C ARG A 126 -2.58 -3.88 21.40
N GLU A 127 -3.83 -3.50 21.14
CA GLU A 127 -4.55 -2.59 22.03
C GLU A 127 -5.15 -3.29 23.25
N ASN A 128 -5.61 -4.54 23.11
CA ASN A 128 -6.27 -5.28 24.17
C ASN A 128 -5.32 -6.21 24.94
N ARG A 129 -4.11 -6.48 24.43
CA ARG A 129 -3.12 -7.41 25.01
C ARG A 129 -3.69 -8.82 25.24
N SER A 130 -4.52 -9.27 24.30
CA SER A 130 -5.06 -10.62 24.27
C SER A 130 -4.73 -11.23 22.92
N PRO A 131 -4.17 -12.45 22.84
CA PRO A 131 -3.90 -13.10 21.56
C PRO A 131 -5.21 -13.44 20.84
N VAL A 132 -5.14 -13.51 19.51
CA VAL A 132 -6.22 -13.95 18.62
C VAL A 132 -5.70 -15.10 17.76
N LEU A 133 -6.44 -16.21 17.77
CA LEU A 133 -6.23 -17.31 16.85
C LEU A 133 -7.04 -17.09 15.57
N ASP A 134 -6.40 -16.70 14.47
CA ASP A 134 -7.11 -16.36 13.23
C ASP A 134 -7.87 -17.55 12.59
N ALA A 135 -7.46 -18.78 12.91
CA ALA A 135 -8.17 -20.00 12.49
C ALA A 135 -9.49 -20.22 13.26
N ASP A 136 -9.71 -19.50 14.37
CA ASP A 136 -10.96 -19.52 15.12
C ASP A 136 -11.88 -18.39 14.60
N PRO A 137 -12.99 -18.72 13.92
CA PRO A 137 -13.87 -17.73 13.31
C PRO A 137 -14.53 -16.81 14.33
N GLU A 138 -14.78 -17.26 15.56
CA GLU A 138 -15.41 -16.43 16.59
C GLU A 138 -14.44 -15.35 17.09
N GLN A 139 -13.18 -15.74 17.35
CA GLN A 139 -12.14 -14.78 17.73
C GLN A 139 -11.80 -13.81 16.60
N ARG A 140 -11.81 -14.31 15.36
CA ARG A 140 -11.61 -13.49 14.17
C ARG A 140 -12.72 -12.47 13.99
N ALA A 141 -13.99 -12.88 14.11
CA ALA A 141 -15.14 -12.00 14.04
C ALA A 141 -15.13 -10.94 15.16
N LEU A 142 -14.73 -11.31 16.38
CA LEU A 142 -14.55 -10.37 17.49
C LEU A 142 -13.55 -9.26 17.14
N ALA A 143 -12.37 -9.62 16.61
CA ALA A 143 -11.36 -8.65 16.23
C ALA A 143 -11.82 -7.73 15.08
N ILE A 144 -12.51 -8.29 14.08
CA ILE A 144 -13.09 -7.53 12.97
C ILE A 144 -14.11 -6.51 13.48
N ASN A 145 -15.08 -6.95 14.29
CA ASN A 145 -16.12 -6.06 14.83
C ASN A 145 -15.51 -4.94 15.70
N TRP A 146 -14.52 -5.28 16.53
CA TRP A 146 -13.81 -4.30 17.34
C TRP A 146 -13.06 -3.24 16.50
N ALA A 147 -12.53 -3.63 15.34
CA ALA A 147 -11.90 -2.70 14.41
C ALA A 147 -12.93 -1.81 13.70
N LEU A 148 -14.08 -2.38 13.31
CA LEU A 148 -15.20 -1.62 12.73
C LEU A 148 -15.72 -0.54 13.69
N ASP A 149 -15.82 -0.84 14.97
CA ASP A 149 -16.22 0.13 16.01
C ASP A 149 -15.29 1.36 16.08
N ARG A 150 -14.06 1.25 15.55
CA ARG A 150 -13.10 2.37 15.47
C ARG A 150 -13.09 3.03 14.10
N ILE A 151 -13.16 2.24 13.03
CA ILE A 151 -13.10 2.74 11.65
C ILE A 151 -14.38 3.47 11.26
N VAL A 152 -15.56 2.90 11.54
CA VAL A 152 -16.84 3.43 11.07
C VAL A 152 -17.12 4.83 11.64
N PRO A 153 -16.89 5.13 12.93
CA PRO A 153 -17.05 6.49 13.43
C PRO A 153 -16.11 7.50 12.76
N ALA A 154 -14.85 7.13 12.52
CA ALA A 154 -13.89 7.99 11.83
C ALA A 154 -14.33 8.30 10.39
N LEU A 155 -14.86 7.30 9.68
CA LEU A 155 -15.42 7.47 8.34
C LEU A 155 -16.64 8.39 8.34
N LYS A 156 -17.59 8.18 9.25
CA LYS A 156 -18.79 9.03 9.37
C LYS A 156 -18.45 10.48 9.72
N ALA A 157 -17.42 10.69 10.55
CA ALA A 157 -16.94 12.03 10.87
C ALA A 157 -16.28 12.71 9.66
N ALA A 158 -15.50 11.96 8.88
CA ALA A 158 -14.81 12.48 7.70
C ALA A 158 -15.74 12.69 6.49
N LEU A 159 -16.81 11.90 6.39
CA LEU A 159 -17.76 11.89 5.27
C LEU A 159 -19.22 11.95 5.77
N PRO A 160 -19.64 13.07 6.40
CA PRO A 160 -20.94 13.15 7.09
C PRO A 160 -22.15 13.03 6.16
N ASN A 161 -21.99 13.33 4.87
CA ASN A 161 -23.05 13.29 3.86
C ASN A 161 -22.98 12.05 2.96
N ALA A 162 -22.13 11.07 3.28
CA ALA A 162 -22.02 9.86 2.49
C ALA A 162 -23.18 8.90 2.77
N GLU A 163 -23.65 8.24 1.73
CA GLU A 163 -24.71 7.25 1.79
C GLU A 163 -24.11 5.85 1.91
N ARG A 164 -24.83 4.92 2.55
CA ARG A 164 -24.41 3.52 2.60
C ARG A 164 -24.61 2.89 1.22
N GLU A 165 -23.59 2.19 0.74
CA GLU A 165 -23.63 1.45 -0.52
C GLU A 165 -23.45 -0.06 -0.22
N ASP A 166 -24.04 -0.91 -1.06
CA ASP A 166 -23.72 -2.33 -1.08
C ASP A 166 -22.73 -2.60 -2.22
N VAL A 167 -21.59 -3.18 -1.91
CA VAL A 167 -20.46 -3.33 -2.83
C VAL A 167 -19.79 -4.67 -2.59
N ILE A 168 -19.52 -5.40 -3.66
CA ILE A 168 -18.62 -6.54 -3.65
C ILE A 168 -17.22 -6.02 -3.99
N PRO A 169 -16.25 -6.08 -3.07
CA PRO A 169 -14.94 -5.50 -3.27
C PRO A 169 -14.14 -6.37 -4.25
N GLU A 170 -13.29 -5.72 -5.04
CA GLU A 170 -12.34 -6.44 -5.90
C GLU A 170 -11.26 -7.14 -5.06
N PRO A 171 -10.67 -8.24 -5.57
CA PRO A 171 -9.53 -8.87 -4.93
C PRO A 171 -8.38 -7.89 -4.65
N ILE A 172 -7.89 -7.91 -3.41
CA ILE A 172 -6.78 -7.05 -2.99
C ILE A 172 -5.47 -7.71 -3.40
N GLN A 173 -4.83 -7.14 -4.41
CA GLN A 173 -3.50 -7.56 -4.84
C GLN A 173 -2.43 -7.09 -3.87
N SER A 174 -1.39 -7.89 -3.67
CA SER A 174 -0.19 -7.47 -2.94
C SER A 174 0.44 -6.21 -3.57
N PRO A 175 1.03 -5.30 -2.78
CA PRO A 175 1.85 -4.21 -3.32
C PRO A 175 2.96 -4.74 -4.24
N LYS A 176 3.12 -4.12 -5.41
CA LYS A 176 4.21 -4.40 -6.35
C LYS A 176 5.54 -3.82 -5.83
N VAL A 177 5.45 -2.74 -5.07
CA VAL A 177 6.59 -2.11 -4.42
C VAL A 177 6.89 -2.82 -3.09
N ARG A 178 8.13 -3.27 -2.92
CA ARG A 178 8.56 -4.03 -1.74
C ARG A 178 8.87 -3.14 -0.53
N ALA A 179 8.56 -3.64 0.67
CA ALA A 179 8.94 -2.99 1.92
C ALA A 179 10.47 -2.93 2.08
N PRO A 180 11.03 -1.95 2.82
CA PRO A 180 12.48 -1.78 2.94
C PRO A 180 13.29 -2.97 3.42
N ASN A 181 12.70 -3.84 4.24
CA ASN A 181 13.38 -4.95 4.93
C ASN A 181 12.79 -6.32 4.56
N GLU A 182 12.12 -6.42 3.43
CA GLU A 182 11.60 -7.69 2.96
C GLU A 182 12.71 -8.45 2.22
N PRO A 183 12.99 -9.72 2.57
CA PRO A 183 13.99 -10.51 1.86
C PRO A 183 13.64 -10.59 0.37
N GLU A 184 14.65 -10.66 -0.50
CA GLU A 184 14.43 -10.85 -1.93
C GLU A 184 13.61 -12.13 -2.15
N ARG A 185 12.38 -11.96 -2.66
CA ARG A 185 11.64 -13.08 -3.23
C ARG A 185 12.42 -13.50 -4.47
N ILE A 186 13.06 -14.66 -4.41
CA ILE A 186 13.48 -15.40 -5.59
C ILE A 186 12.16 -15.76 -6.28
N GLU A 187 11.74 -14.91 -7.21
CA GLU A 187 10.70 -15.26 -8.15
C GLU A 187 11.37 -16.23 -9.10
N ASP A 188 11.17 -17.53 -8.92
CA ASP A 188 11.63 -18.53 -9.87
C ASP A 188 11.05 -18.16 -11.25
N PRO A 189 11.89 -17.76 -12.22
CA PRO A 189 11.41 -17.58 -13.57
C PRO A 189 11.08 -18.98 -14.09
N GLU A 190 9.82 -19.19 -14.45
CA GLU A 190 9.37 -20.33 -15.23
C GLU A 190 9.49 -21.71 -14.56
N SER A 191 8.36 -22.18 -14.02
CA SER A 191 7.93 -23.56 -14.23
C SER A 191 7.65 -23.78 -15.74
N GLY A 192 8.69 -23.69 -16.55
CA GLY A 192 8.74 -24.08 -17.95
C GLY A 192 9.27 -25.50 -17.99
N VAL A 193 8.37 -26.46 -17.83
CA VAL A 193 8.69 -27.88 -18.03
C VAL A 193 8.99 -28.06 -19.52
N ALA A 194 10.26 -28.16 -19.86
CA ALA A 194 10.72 -28.77 -21.10
C ALA A 194 11.66 -29.90 -20.72
N GLU A 195 11.10 -31.11 -20.71
CA GLU A 195 11.85 -32.35 -20.85
C GLU A 195 12.72 -32.24 -22.12
N ASP A 196 14.04 -32.36 -22.01
CA ASP A 196 14.74 -33.52 -22.55
C ASP A 196 16.24 -33.52 -22.25
N ALA A 197 16.68 -34.73 -21.89
CA ALA A 197 18.01 -35.32 -21.82
C ALA A 197 19.24 -34.54 -22.35
N ASN A 198 20.31 -34.51 -21.55
CA ASN A 198 21.53 -35.23 -21.93
C ASN A 198 22.43 -35.59 -20.73
N ALA A 199 23.04 -36.76 -20.83
CA ALA A 199 23.94 -37.37 -19.86
C ALA A 199 25.41 -36.95 -20.06
N GLY A 200 26.24 -37.19 -19.04
CA GLY A 200 27.72 -37.17 -19.12
C GLY A 200 28.35 -36.56 -17.86
N GLU A 201 28.56 -37.32 -16.79
CA GLU A 201 29.71 -38.19 -16.51
C GLU A 201 30.76 -37.52 -15.59
N SER A 202 31.21 -38.34 -14.63
CA SER A 202 32.02 -38.08 -13.45
C SER A 202 33.42 -37.50 -13.71
N GLY A 203 33.99 -36.83 -12.71
CA GLY A 203 35.41 -36.44 -12.73
C GLY A 203 35.91 -35.81 -11.43
N GLU A 204 36.47 -36.66 -10.57
CA GLU A 204 37.09 -36.43 -9.26
C GLU A 204 38.38 -35.57 -9.31
N GLY A 205 38.67 -34.78 -8.27
CA GLY A 205 40.05 -34.26 -8.05
C GLY A 205 40.19 -33.01 -7.17
N THR A 206 40.68 -33.21 -5.94
CA THR A 206 41.14 -32.20 -4.97
C THR A 206 42.43 -32.78 -4.33
N PRO A 207 43.39 -32.02 -3.72
CA PRO A 207 44.08 -30.73 -3.99
C PRO A 207 45.64 -30.91 -3.81
N PRO A 208 46.49 -30.05 -3.18
CA PRO A 208 46.63 -28.58 -2.96
C PRO A 208 48.10 -28.11 -3.37
N PRO A 209 48.86 -27.14 -2.76
CA PRO A 209 48.61 -26.03 -1.81
C PRO A 209 49.37 -24.68 -2.10
N VAL A 210 49.28 -23.76 -1.10
CA VAL A 210 50.20 -22.67 -0.66
C VAL A 210 50.19 -21.28 -1.34
N SER A 211 49.74 -20.25 -0.61
CA SER A 211 50.56 -19.13 -0.07
C SER A 211 49.75 -17.82 0.07
N ALA A 212 49.66 -17.31 1.30
CA ALA A 212 49.41 -15.90 1.63
C ALA A 212 50.75 -15.11 1.57
N PRO A 213 50.85 -13.82 1.94
CA PRO A 213 49.86 -12.75 2.14
C PRO A 213 50.22 -11.44 1.37
N ALA A 214 49.33 -10.45 1.22
CA ALA A 214 49.77 -9.06 1.01
C ALA A 214 48.71 -8.00 1.36
N ALA A 215 49.23 -6.92 1.93
CA ALA A 215 48.59 -5.73 2.45
C ALA A 215 47.85 -4.84 1.41
N SER A 216 46.98 -3.98 1.93
CA SER A 216 46.37 -2.83 1.25
C SER A 216 47.38 -1.91 0.54
N PRO A 217 46.90 -1.14 -0.46
CA PRO A 217 46.74 0.30 -0.21
C PRO A 217 45.44 0.91 -0.79
N ALA A 218 45.07 2.05 -0.22
CA ALA A 218 43.98 2.95 -0.66
C ALA A 218 44.44 3.90 -1.81
N PRO A 219 43.65 4.93 -2.17
CA PRO A 219 42.72 5.02 -3.31
C PRO A 219 43.26 5.92 -4.45
N PRO A 220 42.45 6.16 -5.51
CA PRO A 220 42.40 7.54 -6.02
C PRO A 220 41.00 8.07 -6.37
N ALA A 221 40.78 9.30 -5.91
CA ALA A 221 40.22 10.47 -6.60
C ALA A 221 39.00 10.34 -7.56
N SER A 222 37.91 10.99 -7.17
CA SER A 222 36.99 11.69 -8.09
C SER A 222 37.71 12.90 -8.73
N PRO A 223 37.31 13.39 -9.93
CA PRO A 223 36.15 14.30 -10.00
C PRO A 223 35.34 14.26 -11.34
N ALA A 224 34.06 14.66 -11.30
CA ALA A 224 33.42 15.54 -12.29
C ALA A 224 31.95 15.83 -11.94
N THR A 225 31.77 16.97 -11.28
CA THR A 225 30.79 18.04 -11.51
C THR A 225 29.62 17.80 -12.48
N ALA A 226 28.39 17.96 -11.97
CA ALA A 226 27.25 18.49 -12.73
C ALA A 226 26.49 19.52 -11.86
N ALA A 227 26.72 20.81 -12.14
CA ALA A 227 25.86 21.94 -11.80
C ALA A 227 24.91 22.15 -13.01
N ASN A 228 23.64 22.58 -12.92
CA ASN A 228 23.06 23.67 -12.15
C ASN A 228 21.56 23.40 -11.91
N ALA A 229 21.09 23.69 -10.69
CA ALA A 229 19.69 24.02 -10.42
C ALA A 229 19.61 25.52 -10.09
N PRO A 230 18.56 26.26 -10.51
CA PRO A 230 18.42 27.66 -10.13
C PRO A 230 17.94 27.78 -8.67
N THR A 231 18.77 28.43 -7.87
CA THR A 231 18.52 28.91 -6.52
C THR A 231 17.56 30.11 -6.55
N GLY A 232 16.52 30.13 -5.71
CA GLY A 232 15.73 31.35 -5.51
C GLY A 232 14.38 31.14 -4.85
N GLY A 233 14.38 30.87 -3.53
CA GLY A 233 13.14 30.89 -2.74
C GLY A 233 13.39 30.33 -1.35
N SER A 234 13.65 31.22 -0.38
CA SER A 234 13.74 30.84 1.03
C SER A 234 12.40 30.26 1.48
N ALA A 235 12.33 28.93 1.59
CA ALA A 235 11.23 28.26 2.25
C ALA A 235 11.25 28.60 3.75
N PRO A 236 10.12 28.95 4.37
CA PRO A 236 10.07 29.15 5.82
C PRO A 236 10.47 27.86 6.55
N PRO A 237 11.06 27.95 7.75
CA PRO A 237 11.52 26.76 8.49
C PRO A 237 10.35 25.79 8.65
N ALA A 238 10.57 24.55 8.23
CA ALA A 238 9.59 23.48 8.36
C ALA A 238 9.12 23.39 9.81
N LYS A 239 7.81 23.58 10.05
CA LYS A 239 7.19 23.35 11.37
C LYS A 239 7.65 22.00 11.91
N ALA A 240 8.08 21.99 13.18
CA ALA A 240 8.52 20.78 13.88
C ALA A 240 7.53 19.62 13.70
N PRO A 241 8.01 18.37 13.62
CA PRO A 241 7.14 17.20 13.48
C PRO A 241 6.16 17.13 14.65
N THR A 242 4.89 16.88 14.34
CA THR A 242 3.83 16.67 15.33
C THR A 242 4.09 15.38 16.11
N GLU A 243 3.43 15.21 17.26
CA GLU A 243 3.54 13.97 18.05
C GLU A 243 3.06 12.74 17.25
N LEU A 244 2.08 12.91 16.36
CA LEU A 244 1.67 11.85 15.45
C LEU A 244 2.77 11.51 14.44
N ASP A 245 3.43 12.52 13.86
CA ASP A 245 4.55 12.29 12.93
C ASP A 245 5.65 11.47 13.61
N LYS A 246 6.01 11.78 14.87
CA LYS A 246 7.01 11.02 15.63
C LYS A 246 6.56 9.58 15.93
N LEU A 247 5.27 9.37 16.19
CA LEU A 247 4.71 8.03 16.42
C LEU A 247 4.75 7.19 15.13
N LEU A 248 4.35 7.79 14.01
CA LEU A 248 4.37 7.16 12.70
C LEU A 248 5.78 6.87 12.21
N GLU A 249 6.72 7.78 12.46
CA GLU A 249 8.14 7.59 12.16
C GLU A 249 8.75 6.47 13.01
N ARG A 250 8.47 6.41 14.31
CA ARG A 250 8.90 5.28 15.15
C ARG A 250 8.29 3.97 14.71
N ALA A 251 7.01 4.00 14.33
CA ALA A 251 6.32 2.89 13.69
C ALA A 251 6.78 2.64 12.24
N SER A 252 7.91 3.21 11.78
CA SER A 252 8.45 2.93 10.45
C SER A 252 9.83 2.27 10.46
N GLY A 253 10.32 1.86 11.64
CA GLY A 253 11.50 1.02 11.75
C GLY A 253 12.57 1.45 12.76
N GLU A 254 12.25 2.22 13.80
CA GLU A 254 13.18 2.25 14.95
C GLU A 254 13.13 0.87 15.64
N PRO A 255 14.28 0.17 15.81
CA PRO A 255 14.31 -1.03 16.64
C PRO A 255 13.80 -0.65 18.02
N ALA A 256 12.93 -1.48 18.59
CA ALA A 256 12.54 -1.35 19.98
C ALA A 256 13.81 -1.17 20.81
N VAL A 257 13.89 -0.09 21.59
CA VAL A 257 14.96 0.08 22.57
C VAL A 257 15.05 -1.22 23.35
N THR A 258 16.20 -1.88 23.18
CA THR A 258 16.52 -3.20 23.68
C THR A 258 16.47 -3.18 25.20
N GLU A 259 15.34 -3.61 25.76
CA GLU A 259 15.29 -4.12 27.12
C GLU A 259 15.39 -5.66 26.99
N ALA A 260 16.64 -6.14 27.08
CA ALA A 260 17.10 -7.54 27.09
C ALA A 260 16.72 -8.44 25.89
N ALA A 261 17.75 -9.03 25.26
CA ALA A 261 17.64 -10.09 24.26
C ALA A 261 17.57 -11.50 24.95
N PRO A 262 17.26 -12.61 24.26
CA PRO A 262 15.97 -13.29 24.41
C PRO A 262 16.09 -14.78 24.80
N VAL A 263 14.96 -15.40 25.16
CA VAL A 263 14.71 -16.82 24.86
C VAL A 263 13.52 -16.85 23.92
N ALA A 264 13.79 -16.99 22.63
CA ALA A 264 12.76 -17.13 21.60
C ALA A 264 12.11 -18.51 21.76
N VAL A 265 10.80 -18.55 21.96
CA VAL A 265 10.03 -19.72 21.53
C VAL A 265 9.81 -19.52 20.03
N THR A 266 10.52 -20.31 19.23
CA THR A 266 10.33 -20.38 17.79
C THR A 266 8.90 -20.85 17.53
N GLU A 267 8.02 -19.94 17.12
CA GLU A 267 6.80 -20.29 16.41
C GLU A 267 7.21 -21.21 15.24
N PRO A 268 6.50 -22.33 14.97
CA PRO A 268 6.82 -23.13 13.80
C PRO A 268 6.86 -22.20 12.59
N ALA A 269 7.98 -22.27 11.85
CA ALA A 269 8.23 -21.42 10.70
C ALA A 269 6.95 -21.38 9.84
N ALA A 270 6.50 -20.16 9.51
CA ALA A 270 5.45 -19.99 8.54
C ALA A 270 5.80 -20.85 7.31
N PRO A 271 4.89 -21.70 6.82
CA PRO A 271 5.15 -22.50 5.63
C PRO A 271 5.63 -21.57 4.50
N PRO A 272 6.47 -22.06 3.58
CA PRO A 272 6.89 -21.27 2.43
C PRO A 272 5.65 -20.67 1.76
N PRO A 273 5.72 -19.42 1.25
CA PRO A 273 4.55 -18.77 0.66
C PRO A 273 4.01 -19.64 -0.47
N GLU A 274 2.88 -20.31 -0.23
CA GLU A 274 2.10 -20.99 -1.26
C GLU A 274 1.67 -19.95 -2.32
N PRO A 275 1.43 -20.36 -3.58
CA PRO A 275 1.01 -19.44 -4.62
C PRO A 275 -0.18 -18.61 -4.14
N GLU A 276 -0.07 -17.28 -4.28
CA GLU A 276 -1.08 -16.31 -3.84
C GLU A 276 -2.43 -16.65 -4.49
N SER A 277 -3.35 -17.27 -3.75
CA SER A 277 -4.73 -17.39 -4.18
C SER A 277 -5.38 -16.03 -3.99
N LEU A 278 -5.78 -15.37 -5.09
CA LEU A 278 -6.52 -14.11 -5.01
C LEU A 278 -7.93 -14.40 -4.49
N SER A 279 -8.10 -14.26 -3.18
CA SER A 279 -9.39 -14.44 -2.54
C SER A 279 -10.20 -13.12 -2.59
N ILE A 280 -11.50 -13.21 -2.88
CA ILE A 280 -12.39 -12.04 -2.84
C ILE A 280 -12.62 -11.67 -1.36
N PRO A 281 -12.30 -10.44 -0.93
CA PRO A 281 -12.49 -10.05 0.45
C PRO A 281 -13.97 -9.84 0.79
N ALA A 282 -14.31 -9.98 2.07
CA ALA A 282 -15.64 -9.65 2.54
C ALA A 282 -15.77 -8.14 2.71
N ALA A 283 -16.71 -7.50 1.99
CA ALA A 283 -17.09 -6.12 2.31
C ALA A 283 -17.84 -6.09 3.64
N LEU A 284 -17.32 -5.32 4.57
CA LEU A 284 -17.87 -5.15 5.90
C LEU A 284 -18.73 -3.88 5.99
N TYR A 285 -18.30 -2.84 5.30
CA TYR A 285 -18.95 -1.53 5.32
C TYR A 285 -18.56 -0.74 4.07
N ALA A 286 -19.51 -0.08 3.42
CA ALA A 286 -19.21 0.81 2.30
C ALA A 286 -20.05 2.10 2.34
N LEU A 287 -19.41 3.19 1.92
CA LEU A 287 -19.96 4.53 1.84
C LEU A 287 -19.71 5.14 0.46
N LYS A 288 -20.62 5.98 -0.01
CA LYS A 288 -20.48 6.72 -1.26
C LYS A 288 -20.81 8.20 -1.07
N LEU A 289 -19.96 9.07 -1.60
CA LEU A 289 -20.15 10.51 -1.65
C LEU A 289 -19.79 11.02 -3.06
N GLY A 290 -20.80 11.26 -3.89
CA GLY A 290 -20.59 11.63 -5.29
C GLY A 290 -19.82 10.56 -6.06
N ALA A 291 -18.64 10.91 -6.57
CA ALA A 291 -17.73 10.01 -7.29
C ALA A 291 -16.68 9.34 -6.39
N LEU A 292 -16.76 9.52 -5.06
CA LEU A 292 -15.88 8.87 -4.11
C LEU A 292 -16.63 7.73 -3.43
N ARG A 293 -16.03 6.54 -3.44
CA ARG A 293 -16.48 5.37 -2.68
C ARG A 293 -15.45 5.02 -1.62
N VAL A 294 -15.91 4.59 -0.46
CA VAL A 294 -15.06 4.03 0.59
C VAL A 294 -15.55 2.65 0.95
N VAL A 295 -14.66 1.68 1.03
CA VAL A 295 -15.00 0.30 1.41
C VAL A 295 -14.06 -0.17 2.51
N VAL A 296 -14.63 -0.71 3.57
CA VAL A 296 -13.93 -1.45 4.63
C VAL A 296 -14.12 -2.93 4.36
N PHE A 297 -13.02 -3.68 4.39
CA PHE A 297 -13.00 -5.08 4.02
C PHE A 297 -12.13 -5.90 4.98
N ALA A 298 -12.37 -7.21 4.99
CA ALA A 298 -11.49 -8.16 5.66
C ALA A 298 -11.14 -9.33 4.73
N ALA A 299 -9.98 -9.92 4.96
CA ALA A 299 -9.57 -11.13 4.27
C ALA A 299 -10.58 -12.25 4.57
N PRO A 300 -10.94 -13.08 3.57
CA PRO A 300 -11.85 -14.20 3.77
C PRO A 300 -11.18 -15.30 4.60
N GLU A 301 -11.99 -16.18 5.17
CA GLU A 301 -11.50 -17.34 5.91
C GLU A 301 -10.62 -18.23 5.01
N GLY A 302 -9.45 -18.61 5.52
CA GLY A 302 -8.53 -19.50 4.81
C GLY A 302 -7.75 -18.86 3.66
N ASP A 303 -7.71 -17.52 3.57
CA ASP A 303 -6.91 -16.83 2.55
C ASP A 303 -5.42 -17.21 2.65
N LYS A 304 -4.93 -17.90 1.61
CA LYS A 304 -3.56 -18.40 1.51
C LYS A 304 -2.68 -17.33 0.86
N GLY A 305 -2.21 -16.40 1.68
CA GLY A 305 -1.37 -15.29 1.24
C GLY A 305 -1.13 -14.32 2.39
N ARG A 306 -0.84 -13.05 2.07
CA ARG A 306 -0.68 -11.99 3.07
C ARG A 306 -2.00 -11.53 3.71
N ALA A 307 -3.15 -12.13 3.38
CA ALA A 307 -4.48 -11.91 3.99
C ALA A 307 -4.69 -10.46 4.50
N TYR A 308 -5.15 -9.59 3.60
CA TYR A 308 -5.28 -8.16 3.89
C TYR A 308 -6.63 -7.82 4.52
N ASP A 309 -6.57 -7.13 5.66
CA ASP A 309 -7.67 -6.34 6.18
C ASP A 309 -7.47 -4.87 5.85
N GLY A 310 -8.54 -4.09 5.90
CA GLY A 310 -8.41 -2.64 5.93
C GLY A 310 -9.53 -1.91 5.23
N LEU A 311 -9.19 -0.83 4.55
CA LEU A 311 -10.16 -0.01 3.84
C LEU A 311 -9.53 0.70 2.65
N TYR A 312 -10.34 1.11 1.68
CA TYR A 312 -9.87 1.92 0.57
C TYR A 312 -10.85 3.02 0.19
N PHE A 313 -10.31 4.12 -0.31
CA PHE A 313 -10.98 5.22 -0.99
C PHE A 313 -10.78 5.05 -2.48
N GLU A 314 -11.85 5.10 -3.26
CA GLU A 314 -11.83 4.87 -4.69
C GLU A 314 -12.60 5.96 -5.44
N HIS A 315 -12.00 6.45 -6.52
CA HIS A 315 -12.70 7.25 -7.50
C HIS A 315 -13.55 6.36 -8.39
N VAL A 316 -14.86 6.42 -8.23
CA VAL A 316 -15.81 5.72 -9.10
C VAL A 316 -15.99 6.55 -10.36
N ARG A 317 -15.36 6.13 -11.45
CA ARG A 317 -15.60 6.74 -12.76
C ARG A 317 -17.07 6.57 -13.14
N PRO A 318 -17.75 7.63 -13.62
CA PRO A 318 -19.05 7.47 -14.25
C PRO A 318 -18.92 6.44 -15.37
N PRO A 319 -19.91 5.56 -15.57
CA PRO A 319 -19.91 4.70 -16.74
C PRO A 319 -19.75 5.58 -17.96
N ALA A 320 -18.83 5.21 -18.86
CA ALA A 320 -18.70 5.91 -20.14
C ALA A 320 -20.10 5.99 -20.76
N PRO A 321 -20.51 7.14 -21.32
CA PRO A 321 -21.79 7.22 -22.01
C PRO A 321 -21.81 6.08 -23.01
N GLU A 322 -22.82 5.20 -22.92
CA GLU A 322 -22.94 4.08 -23.84
C GLU A 322 -22.74 4.65 -25.24
N PRO A 323 -21.88 4.03 -26.08
CA PRO A 323 -21.69 4.51 -27.44
C PRO A 323 -23.08 4.58 -28.02
N ALA A 324 -23.54 5.81 -28.32
CA ALA A 324 -24.89 6.01 -28.76
C ALA A 324 -25.13 4.96 -29.82
N THR A 325 -26.10 4.07 -29.59
CA THR A 325 -26.60 3.15 -30.61
C THR A 325 -27.36 4.01 -31.62
N GLY A 326 -26.62 4.95 -32.22
CA GLY A 326 -26.98 5.63 -33.42
C GLY A 326 -27.17 4.52 -34.41
N LYS A 327 -28.45 4.18 -34.64
CA LYS A 327 -28.92 3.80 -35.96
C LYS A 327 -28.11 4.63 -36.92
N ARG A 328 -27.12 3.99 -37.54
CA ARG A 328 -26.39 4.52 -38.68
C ARG A 328 -27.50 5.08 -39.58
N PRO A 329 -27.59 6.41 -39.80
CA PRO A 329 -28.58 6.90 -40.74
C PRO A 329 -28.36 6.12 -42.02
N ALA A 330 -29.44 5.51 -42.51
CA ALA A 330 -29.41 4.71 -43.73
C ALA A 330 -28.60 5.51 -44.77
N PRO A 331 -27.70 4.85 -45.53
CA PRO A 331 -26.98 5.56 -46.58
C PRO A 331 -28.01 6.29 -47.43
N ALA A 332 -27.92 7.63 -47.43
CA ALA A 332 -28.76 8.46 -48.28
C ALA A 332 -28.65 7.84 -49.68
N ALA A 333 -29.80 7.43 -50.22
CA ALA A 333 -29.88 6.85 -51.55
C ALA A 333 -29.06 7.74 -52.49
N ALA A 334 -28.00 7.16 -53.06
CA ALA A 334 -27.19 7.83 -54.06
C ALA A 334 -28.13 8.34 -55.14
N ALA A 335 -28.31 9.66 -55.20
CA ALA A 335 -28.97 10.30 -56.31
C ALA A 335 -28.22 9.86 -57.57
N GLN A 336 -28.91 9.09 -58.42
CA GLN A 336 -28.40 8.67 -59.71
C GLN A 336 -27.99 9.92 -60.48
N ALA A 337 -26.69 10.02 -60.79
CA ALA A 337 -26.20 11.03 -61.69
C ALA A 337 -26.87 10.83 -63.07
N PRO A 338 -27.39 11.90 -63.71
CA PRO A 338 -27.96 11.78 -65.05
C PRO A 338 -26.90 11.36 -66.05
N ALA A 339 -27.27 10.43 -66.93
CA ALA A 339 -26.41 9.83 -67.95
C ALA A 339 -25.71 10.89 -68.84
N PRO A 340 -24.45 10.65 -69.23
CA PRO A 340 -23.74 11.55 -70.14
C PRO A 340 -24.41 11.56 -71.52
N LYS A 341 -24.80 12.75 -71.99
CA LYS A 341 -25.28 12.96 -73.35
C LYS A 341 -24.17 12.57 -74.34
N LYS A 342 -24.51 11.69 -75.29
CA LYS A 342 -23.69 11.29 -76.44
C LYS A 342 -23.08 12.52 -77.11
N ALA A 343 -21.74 12.52 -77.25
CA ALA A 343 -21.02 13.47 -78.07
C ALA A 343 -21.38 13.27 -79.56
N PRO A 344 -21.48 14.36 -80.37
CA PRO A 344 -21.71 14.25 -81.80
C PRO A 344 -20.45 13.77 -82.55
N PRO A 345 -20.61 13.08 -83.68
CA PRO A 345 -19.50 12.54 -84.45
C PRO A 345 -18.66 13.64 -85.13
N PRO A 346 -17.34 13.41 -85.32
CA PRO A 346 -16.46 14.37 -85.97
C PRO A 346 -16.75 14.50 -87.48
N ALA A 347 -16.65 15.73 -87.96
CA ALA A 347 -16.83 16.08 -89.38
C ALA A 347 -15.69 15.51 -90.25
N PRO A 348 -15.96 15.18 -91.52
CA PRO A 348 -14.97 14.61 -92.43
C PRO A 348 -13.90 15.64 -92.86
N PRO A 349 -12.69 15.16 -93.21
CA PRO A 349 -11.58 16.02 -93.60
C PRO A 349 -11.85 16.71 -94.93
N LYS A 350 -11.47 17.98 -95.04
CA LYS A 350 -11.41 18.71 -96.31
C LYS A 350 -10.12 18.32 -97.03
N LEU A 351 -10.26 17.95 -98.30
CA LEU A 351 -9.18 17.69 -99.26
C LEU A 351 -8.30 18.91 -99.50
#